data_AF-A0A5A7VZI2-F1
#
_entry.id   AF-A0A5A7VZI2-F1
#
_cell.length_a   1.000
_cell.length_b   1.000
_cell.length_c   1.000
_cell.angle_alpha   90.00
_cell.angle_beta   90.00
_cell.angle_gamma   90.00
#
_symmetry.space_group_name_H-M   'P 1'
#
loop_
_entity.id
_entity.type
_entity.pdbx_description
1 polymer ?
#
loop_
_entity_poly.entity_id
_entity_poly.type
_entity_poly.pdbx_seq_one_letter_code
_entity_poly.pdbx_strand_id
1 'polypeptide(L)'
;MLAAASLLLGTCFAVPSVQAIEMSREVGDLYTSVSIYPPSAGSMTICYGFVCRRRHAFDFTPADRAALTKLLAAGKASAAAERAAVQKAVVWWDRRVGPVLGTDKRIANADFRYFDDKHNFDCWDTTRNVTSLLLIIQDWGLLKHHTVGNPRYRGNALVLQTPHNTAVLVDRATGTEWVVDMWTRGYAQLPDVKPADQWVKEN
;
A
#
# COMPACT_ATOMS: atom_id res chain seq x y z
N MET A 1 18.85 67.31 7.29
CA MET A 1 18.12 66.25 6.56
C MET A 1 18.81 64.92 6.87
N LEU A 2 18.27 64.11 7.79
CA LEU A 2 18.76 62.76 8.06
C LEU A 2 17.92 61.77 7.24
N ALA A 3 18.57 60.97 6.38
CA ALA A 3 17.94 59.87 5.67
C ALA A 3 18.08 58.59 6.52
N ALA A 4 16.94 58.04 6.96
CA ALA A 4 16.89 56.75 7.62
C ALA A 4 16.88 55.63 6.57
N ALA A 5 17.89 54.76 6.59
CA ALA A 5 17.93 53.56 5.77
C ALA A 5 17.23 52.41 6.52
N SER A 6 16.05 52.02 6.05
CA SER A 6 15.30 50.88 6.58
C SER A 6 15.87 49.58 6.00
N LEU A 7 16.55 48.78 6.83
CA LEU A 7 16.90 47.39 6.51
C LEU A 7 15.65 46.52 6.60
N LEU A 8 15.16 46.02 5.47
CA LEU A 8 14.17 44.95 5.42
C LEU A 8 14.87 43.61 5.68
N LEU A 9 14.75 43.07 6.89
CA LEU A 9 15.10 41.67 7.17
C LEU A 9 14.05 40.77 6.51
N GLY A 10 14.40 40.16 5.37
CA GLY A 10 13.61 39.09 4.77
C GLY A 10 13.76 37.81 5.58
N THR A 11 12.69 37.40 6.26
CA THR A 11 12.59 36.07 6.86
C THR A 11 12.38 35.04 5.74
N CYS A 12 13.41 34.27 5.42
CA CYS A 12 13.29 33.06 4.61
C CYS A 12 12.49 32.02 5.40
N PHE A 13 11.22 31.82 5.08
CA PHE A 13 10.47 30.66 5.53
C PHE A 13 11.05 29.42 4.85
N ALA A 14 11.64 28.51 5.62
CA ALA A 14 12.03 27.19 5.13
C ALA A 14 10.75 26.45 4.70
N VAL A 15 10.55 26.30 3.40
CA VAL A 15 9.50 25.44 2.86
C VAL A 15 9.85 24.01 3.27
N PRO A 16 8.99 23.27 3.98
CA PRO A 16 9.26 21.88 4.31
C PRO A 16 9.48 21.11 3.00
N SER A 17 10.65 20.51 2.86
CA SER A 17 10.98 19.63 1.74
C SER A 17 9.99 18.46 1.74
N VAL A 18 9.25 18.30 0.65
CA VAL A 18 8.48 17.07 0.40
C VAL A 18 9.51 15.96 0.21
N GLN A 19 9.80 15.21 1.28
CA GLN A 19 10.66 14.03 1.18
C GLN A 19 9.90 12.95 0.41
N ALA A 20 10.54 12.42 -0.63
CA ALA A 20 10.05 11.22 -1.30
C ALA A 20 10.19 10.03 -0.33
N ILE A 21 9.19 9.15 -0.31
CA ILE A 21 9.26 7.92 0.47
C ILE A 21 10.40 7.06 -0.11
N GLU A 22 11.37 6.70 0.73
CA GLU A 22 12.47 5.82 0.34
C GLU A 22 11.94 4.40 0.06
N MET A 23 12.33 3.83 -1.07
CA MET A 23 11.93 2.48 -1.50
C MET A 23 13.01 1.82 -2.34
N SER A 24 13.00 0.48 -2.36
CA SER A 24 13.87 -0.31 -3.22
C SER A 24 13.52 -0.13 -4.70
N ARG A 25 14.41 -0.58 -5.59
CA ARG A 25 14.15 -0.61 -7.04
C ARG A 25 12.91 -1.44 -7.35
N GLU A 26 12.77 -2.62 -6.76
CA GLU A 26 11.66 -3.55 -7.04
C GLU A 26 10.31 -2.97 -6.60
N VAL A 27 10.30 -2.23 -5.49
CA VAL A 27 9.10 -1.49 -5.07
C VAL A 27 8.84 -0.31 -6.01
N GLY A 28 9.88 0.42 -6.43
CA GLY A 28 9.78 1.49 -7.42
C GLY A 28 9.20 1.01 -8.76
N ASP A 29 9.58 -0.19 -9.20
CA ASP A 29 9.15 -0.80 -10.45
C ASP A 29 7.65 -1.08 -10.48
N LEU A 30 6.99 -1.27 -9.33
CA LEU A 30 5.53 -1.36 -9.25
C LEU A 30 4.85 -0.13 -9.85
N TYR A 31 5.45 1.06 -9.70
CA TYR A 31 4.88 2.32 -10.15
C TYR A 31 5.34 2.69 -11.56
N THR A 32 6.64 2.60 -11.82
CA THR A 32 7.22 2.98 -13.13
C THR A 32 6.75 2.06 -14.26
N SER A 33 6.55 0.76 -14.00
CA SER A 33 6.07 -0.23 -14.99
C SER A 33 4.69 0.11 -15.59
N VAL A 34 3.88 0.91 -14.89
CA VAL A 34 2.55 1.35 -15.35
C VAL A 34 2.48 2.86 -15.50
N SER A 35 3.61 3.57 -15.48
CA SER A 35 3.69 5.04 -15.64
C SER A 35 2.78 5.79 -14.65
N ILE A 36 2.87 5.44 -13.37
CA ILE A 36 2.28 6.20 -12.25
C ILE A 36 3.38 6.65 -11.30
N TYR A 37 3.07 7.67 -10.50
CA TYR A 37 3.97 8.12 -9.44
C TYR A 37 3.89 7.17 -8.23
N PRO A 38 5.01 6.93 -7.53
CA PRO A 38 4.99 6.32 -6.20
C PRO A 38 4.12 7.13 -5.23
N PRO A 39 3.63 6.53 -4.13
CA PRO A 39 2.89 7.27 -3.12
C PRO A 39 3.75 8.37 -2.48
N SER A 40 3.07 9.40 -1.99
CA SER A 40 3.64 10.44 -1.12
C SER A 40 3.09 10.30 0.30
N ALA A 41 3.59 11.09 1.25
CA ALA A 41 3.09 11.11 2.62
C ALA A 41 1.57 11.42 2.72
N GLY A 42 0.95 12.03 1.71
CA GLY A 42 -0.45 12.45 1.74
C GLY A 42 -1.35 11.81 0.69
N SER A 43 -0.79 11.08 -0.28
CA SER A 43 -1.56 10.63 -1.44
C SER A 43 -1.00 9.38 -2.11
N MET A 44 -1.86 8.66 -2.81
CA MET A 44 -1.49 7.53 -3.67
C MET A 44 -2.35 7.48 -4.94
N THR A 45 -1.84 6.82 -5.97
CA THR A 45 -2.67 6.39 -7.11
C THR A 45 -3.19 4.98 -6.84
N ILE A 46 -4.50 4.81 -6.86
CA ILE A 46 -5.16 3.51 -6.80
C ILE A 46 -5.28 2.96 -8.22
N CYS A 47 -4.72 1.77 -8.44
CA CYS A 47 -4.87 0.98 -9.67
C CYS A 47 -6.09 0.06 -9.58
N TYR A 48 -6.87 -0.02 -10.66
CA TYR A 48 -7.99 -0.96 -10.80
C TYR A 48 -8.26 -1.25 -12.28
N GLY A 49 -9.19 -2.16 -12.60
CA GLY A 49 -9.49 -2.47 -14.00
C GLY A 49 -8.49 -3.44 -14.64
N PHE A 50 -7.72 -4.15 -13.82
CA PHE A 50 -6.64 -5.07 -14.18
C PHE A 50 -5.46 -4.36 -14.82
N VAL A 51 -4.25 -4.73 -14.39
CA VAL A 51 -2.98 -4.19 -14.89
C VAL A 51 -2.93 -2.66 -14.83
N CYS A 52 -3.55 -2.05 -13.81
CA CYS A 52 -3.63 -0.60 -13.61
C CYS A 52 -4.20 0.18 -14.81
N ARG A 53 -5.13 -0.42 -15.56
CA ARG A 53 -5.81 0.23 -16.71
C ARG A 53 -6.64 1.43 -16.29
N ARG A 54 -7.12 1.46 -15.04
CA ARG A 54 -7.85 2.57 -14.46
C ARG A 54 -7.17 3.04 -13.20
N ARG A 55 -7.27 4.33 -12.94
CA ARG A 55 -6.50 5.04 -11.93
C ARG A 55 -7.40 6.00 -11.19
N HIS A 56 -7.20 6.10 -9.89
CA HIS A 56 -7.86 7.10 -9.06
C HIS A 56 -6.85 7.72 -8.10
N ALA A 57 -6.76 9.05 -8.08
CA ALA A 57 -5.98 9.74 -7.07
C ALA A 57 -6.71 9.67 -5.73
N PHE A 58 -6.04 9.20 -4.69
CA PHE A 58 -6.57 9.10 -3.35
C PHE A 58 -5.72 9.93 -2.39
N ASP A 59 -6.33 11.00 -1.87
CA ASP A 59 -5.71 11.89 -0.90
C ASP A 59 -6.17 11.52 0.52
N PHE A 60 -5.21 11.32 1.42
CA PHE A 60 -5.47 11.03 2.82
C PHE A 60 -5.81 12.33 3.57
N THR A 61 -6.99 12.36 4.17
CA THR A 61 -7.37 13.45 5.07
C THR A 61 -6.69 13.31 6.45
N PRO A 62 -6.66 14.37 7.26
CA PRO A 62 -6.23 14.25 8.66
C PRO A 62 -7.03 13.20 9.45
N ALA A 63 -8.33 13.03 9.16
CA ALA A 63 -9.17 12.02 9.78
C ALA A 63 -8.76 10.59 9.37
N ASP A 64 -8.40 10.39 8.10
CA ASP A 64 -7.89 9.11 7.60
C ASP A 64 -6.58 8.74 8.32
N ARG A 65 -5.65 9.69 8.43
CA ARG A 65 -4.40 9.50 9.17
C ARG A 65 -4.64 9.18 10.65
N ALA A 66 -5.57 9.87 11.30
CA ALA A 66 -5.93 9.61 12.70
C ALA A 66 -6.54 8.21 12.89
N ALA A 67 -7.41 7.78 11.97
CA ALA A 67 -8.02 6.46 12.00
C ALA A 67 -6.98 5.35 11.87
N LEU A 68 -6.07 5.45 10.89
CA LEU A 68 -4.97 4.51 10.70
C LEU A 68 -4.00 4.52 11.89
N THR A 69 -3.66 5.70 12.41
CA THR A 69 -2.80 5.83 13.59
C THR A 69 -3.39 5.08 14.79
N LYS A 70 -4.68 5.29 15.09
CA LYS A 70 -5.37 4.58 16.18
C LYS A 70 -5.37 3.06 15.96
N LEU A 71 -5.62 2.63 14.73
CA LEU A 71 -5.68 1.23 14.36
C LEU A 71 -4.31 0.54 14.56
N LEU A 72 -3.24 1.13 14.03
CA LEU A 72 -1.89 0.56 14.13
C LEU A 72 -1.33 0.67 15.56
N ALA A 73 -1.68 1.73 16.30
CA ALA A 73 -1.31 1.85 17.71
C ALA A 73 -1.87 0.71 18.57
N ALA A 74 -3.02 0.13 18.22
CA ALA A 74 -3.58 -1.04 18.91
C ALA A 74 -2.76 -2.32 18.66
N GLY A 75 -1.98 -2.38 17.58
CA GLY A 75 -1.10 -3.51 17.23
C GLY A 75 0.34 -3.37 17.70
N LYS A 76 0.74 -2.23 18.27
CA LYS A 76 2.16 -1.89 18.53
C LYS A 76 2.88 -2.83 19.52
N ALA A 77 2.14 -3.64 20.28
CA ALA A 77 2.70 -4.45 21.37
C ALA A 77 3.58 -5.61 20.89
N SER A 78 3.38 -6.11 19.66
CA SER A 78 4.20 -7.19 19.10
C SER A 78 4.11 -7.23 17.57
N ALA A 79 5.07 -7.88 16.92
CA ALA A 79 5.04 -8.09 15.48
C ALA A 79 3.77 -8.79 15.00
N ALA A 80 3.31 -9.83 15.72
CA ALA A 80 2.05 -10.51 15.40
C ALA A 80 0.83 -9.59 15.49
N ALA A 81 0.76 -8.76 16.54
CA ALA A 81 -0.34 -7.81 16.71
C ALA A 81 -0.29 -6.69 15.65
N GLU A 82 0.90 -6.25 15.22
CA GLU A 82 1.07 -5.29 14.14
C GLU A 82 0.59 -5.85 12.81
N ARG A 83 0.91 -7.12 12.48
CA ARG A 83 0.39 -7.78 11.28
C ARG A 83 -1.14 -7.86 11.28
N ALA A 84 -1.74 -8.19 12.41
CA ALA A 84 -3.20 -8.17 12.56
C ALA A 84 -3.80 -6.76 12.43
N ALA A 85 -3.09 -5.72 12.87
CA ALA A 85 -3.49 -4.34 12.66
C ALA A 85 -3.37 -3.95 11.18
N VAL A 86 -2.30 -4.37 10.47
CA VAL A 86 -2.15 -4.15 9.04
C VAL A 86 -3.30 -4.77 8.24
N GLN A 87 -3.75 -5.99 8.57
CA GLN A 87 -4.93 -6.57 7.93
C GLN A 87 -6.17 -5.66 8.05
N LYS A 88 -6.39 -5.08 9.23
CA LYS A 88 -7.50 -4.16 9.48
C LYS A 88 -7.30 -2.81 8.78
N ALA A 89 -6.06 -2.35 8.63
CA ALA A 89 -5.73 -1.14 7.88
C ALA A 89 -6.06 -1.29 6.39
N VAL A 90 -5.73 -2.45 5.80
CA VAL A 90 -6.11 -2.79 4.42
C VAL A 90 -7.64 -2.81 4.28
N VAL A 91 -8.37 -3.43 5.20
CA VAL A 91 -9.85 -3.43 5.17
C VAL A 91 -10.43 -2.02 5.37
N TRP A 92 -9.84 -1.21 6.23
CA TRP A 92 -10.24 0.19 6.42
C TRP A 92 -10.09 0.98 5.11
N TRP A 93 -8.95 0.83 4.43
CA TRP A 93 -8.70 1.48 3.15
C TRP A 93 -9.67 0.97 2.08
N ASP A 94 -9.88 -0.34 2.01
CA ASP A 94 -10.77 -0.97 1.05
C ASP A 94 -12.20 -0.44 1.19
N ARG A 95 -12.70 -0.27 2.42
CA ARG A 95 -14.01 0.35 2.68
C ARG A 95 -14.09 1.82 2.30
N ARG A 96 -12.96 2.54 2.36
CA ARG A 96 -12.88 3.95 2.01
C ARG A 96 -12.94 4.17 0.49
N VAL A 97 -12.44 3.21 -0.29
CA VAL A 97 -12.30 3.32 -1.75
C VAL A 97 -13.36 2.52 -2.52
N GLY A 98 -13.85 1.42 -1.95
CA GLY A 98 -14.81 0.50 -2.58
C GLY A 98 -16.02 1.20 -3.20
N PRO A 99 -16.80 1.98 -2.41
CA PRO A 99 -17.97 2.69 -2.92
C PRO A 99 -17.65 3.79 -3.94
N VAL A 100 -16.42 4.34 -3.91
CA VAL A 100 -15.98 5.39 -4.85
C VAL A 100 -15.65 4.79 -6.22
N LEU A 101 -15.05 3.60 -6.22
CA LEU A 101 -14.57 2.94 -7.44
C LEU A 101 -15.54 1.88 -7.99
N GLY A 102 -16.55 1.50 -7.20
CA GLY A 102 -17.43 0.36 -7.46
C GLY A 102 -16.75 -0.99 -7.19
N THR A 103 -15.62 -1.02 -6.48
CA THR A 103 -14.92 -2.26 -6.11
C THR A 103 -15.45 -2.89 -4.81
N ASP A 104 -16.57 -2.38 -4.31
CA ASP A 104 -17.35 -2.97 -3.22
C ASP A 104 -18.04 -4.29 -3.62
N LYS A 105 -18.02 -4.61 -4.92
CA LYS A 105 -18.46 -5.89 -5.50
C LYS A 105 -17.30 -6.85 -5.80
N ARG A 106 -16.09 -6.55 -5.31
CA ARG A 106 -14.88 -7.30 -5.64
C ARG A 106 -15.05 -8.80 -5.38
N ILE A 107 -14.69 -9.59 -6.39
CA ILE A 107 -14.63 -11.04 -6.41
C ILE A 107 -13.22 -11.48 -5.98
N ALA A 108 -13.16 -12.50 -5.11
CA ALA A 108 -11.90 -13.12 -4.72
C ALA A 108 -11.23 -13.81 -5.92
N ASN A 109 -9.91 -13.65 -6.05
CA ASN A 109 -9.10 -14.20 -7.15
C ASN A 109 -9.54 -13.71 -8.54
N ALA A 110 -10.09 -12.49 -8.64
CA ALA A 110 -10.56 -11.94 -9.90
C ALA A 110 -9.41 -11.80 -10.91
N ASP A 111 -9.64 -12.32 -12.11
CA ASP A 111 -8.79 -12.14 -13.29
C ASP A 111 -9.64 -11.94 -14.55
N PHE A 112 -8.99 -11.91 -15.71
CA PHE A 112 -9.63 -11.65 -17.01
C PHE A 112 -10.81 -12.58 -17.33
N ARG A 113 -10.88 -13.78 -16.72
CA ARG A 113 -11.95 -14.77 -16.94
C ARG A 113 -13.29 -14.36 -16.34
N TYR A 114 -13.30 -13.39 -15.41
CA TYR A 114 -14.52 -12.90 -14.78
C TYR A 114 -15.24 -11.82 -15.60
N PHE A 115 -14.61 -11.27 -16.64
CA PHE A 115 -15.18 -10.23 -17.51
C PHE A 115 -15.76 -9.01 -16.78
N ASP A 116 -15.31 -8.74 -15.55
CA ASP A 116 -15.77 -7.63 -14.72
C ASP A 116 -14.59 -6.83 -14.16
N ASP A 117 -13.66 -6.46 -15.03
CA ASP A 117 -12.52 -5.62 -14.67
C ASP A 117 -12.97 -4.32 -13.95
N LYS A 118 -14.16 -3.80 -14.28
CA LYS A 118 -14.64 -2.50 -13.82
C LYS A 118 -14.79 -2.38 -12.31
N HIS A 119 -15.09 -3.49 -11.65
CA HIS A 119 -15.40 -3.55 -10.23
C HIS A 119 -14.37 -4.39 -9.46
N ASN A 120 -13.23 -4.72 -10.08
CA ASN A 120 -12.28 -5.68 -9.52
C ASN A 120 -10.83 -5.19 -9.60
N PHE A 121 -10.02 -5.85 -8.78
CA PHE A 121 -8.56 -5.77 -8.79
C PHE A 121 -8.02 -7.13 -9.22
N ASP A 122 -7.00 -7.14 -10.09
CA ASP A 122 -6.16 -8.33 -10.24
C ASP A 122 -5.03 -8.35 -9.18
N CYS A 123 -4.18 -9.37 -9.22
CA CYS A 123 -3.07 -9.48 -8.27
C CYS A 123 -2.06 -8.32 -8.38
N TRP A 124 -1.96 -7.71 -9.55
CA TRP A 124 -1.07 -6.59 -9.83
C TRP A 124 -1.62 -5.27 -9.26
N ASP A 125 -2.92 -5.04 -9.38
CA ASP A 125 -3.63 -3.92 -8.78
C ASP A 125 -3.54 -3.99 -7.25
N THR A 126 -3.86 -5.15 -6.65
CA THR A 126 -3.79 -5.31 -5.19
C THR A 126 -2.37 -5.18 -4.66
N THR A 127 -1.36 -5.74 -5.34
CA THR A 127 0.05 -5.58 -4.94
C THR A 127 0.46 -4.11 -4.90
N ARG A 128 0.15 -3.33 -5.95
CA ARG A 128 0.46 -1.89 -6.02
C ARG A 128 -0.26 -1.10 -4.94
N ASN A 129 -1.56 -1.33 -4.79
CA ASN A 129 -2.39 -0.58 -3.86
C ASN A 129 -2.02 -0.87 -2.40
N VAL A 130 -1.85 -2.14 -2.04
CA VAL A 130 -1.45 -2.51 -0.68
C VAL A 130 -0.03 -2.04 -0.39
N THR A 131 0.92 -2.21 -1.32
CA THR A 131 2.28 -1.69 -1.13
C THR A 131 2.29 -0.17 -0.93
N SER A 132 1.47 0.56 -1.69
CA SER A 132 1.34 2.01 -1.51
C SER A 132 0.83 2.39 -0.13
N LEU A 133 -0.23 1.73 0.33
CA LEU A 133 -0.76 1.94 1.68
C LEU A 133 0.30 1.65 2.75
N LEU A 134 1.03 0.54 2.60
CA LEU A 134 2.09 0.14 3.53
C LEU A 134 3.23 1.17 3.57
N LEU A 135 3.65 1.70 2.42
CA LEU A 135 4.68 2.75 2.34
C LEU A 135 4.23 4.03 3.05
N ILE A 136 2.97 4.43 2.92
CA ILE A 136 2.44 5.64 3.56
C ILE A 136 2.40 5.47 5.09
N ILE A 137 1.89 4.33 5.59
CA ILE A 137 1.86 4.10 7.05
C ILE A 137 3.26 3.89 7.62
N GLN A 138 4.22 3.41 6.82
CA GLN A 138 5.64 3.37 7.17
C GLN A 138 6.23 4.78 7.28
N ASP A 139 5.99 5.64 6.29
CA ASP A 139 6.45 7.03 6.27
C ASP A 139 5.92 7.83 7.47
N TRP A 140 4.66 7.56 7.86
CA TRP A 140 4.08 8.11 9.09
C TRP A 140 4.64 7.52 10.39
N GLY A 141 5.56 6.56 10.31
CA GLY A 141 6.19 5.90 11.45
C GLY A 141 5.24 4.98 12.23
N LEU A 142 4.18 4.47 11.60
CA LEU A 142 3.17 3.64 12.26
C LEU A 142 3.55 2.16 12.35
N LEU A 143 4.48 1.69 11.52
CA LEU A 143 5.05 0.34 11.61
C LEU A 143 6.24 0.33 12.58
N LYS A 144 6.11 -0.38 13.70
CA LYS A 144 7.14 -0.51 14.75
C LYS A 144 7.96 -1.78 14.57
N HIS A 145 7.34 -2.86 14.12
CA HIS A 145 7.97 -4.17 14.03
C HIS A 145 8.35 -4.55 12.61
N HIS A 146 7.77 -3.92 11.60
CA HIS A 146 8.03 -4.24 10.20
C HIS A 146 8.52 -3.04 9.38
N THR A 147 9.14 -3.36 8.25
CA THR A 147 9.37 -2.47 7.12
C THR A 147 8.66 -3.03 5.89
N VAL A 148 8.38 -2.20 4.89
CA VAL A 148 7.89 -2.66 3.58
C VAL A 148 9.03 -3.40 2.87
N GLY A 149 8.72 -4.59 2.35
CA GLY A 149 9.63 -5.43 1.58
C GLY A 149 9.35 -5.40 0.09
N ASN A 150 10.20 -6.09 -0.68
CA ASN A 150 10.00 -6.28 -2.11
C ASN A 150 8.75 -7.15 -2.36
N PRO A 151 7.97 -6.86 -3.42
CA PRO A 151 6.82 -7.69 -3.77
C PRO A 151 7.27 -9.13 -4.04
N ARG A 152 6.42 -10.09 -3.71
CA ARG A 152 6.68 -11.51 -3.96
C ARG A 152 5.80 -12.03 -5.07
N TYR A 153 6.37 -12.92 -5.87
CA TYR A 153 5.74 -13.60 -6.98
C TYR A 153 5.75 -15.11 -6.74
N ARG A 154 4.68 -15.78 -7.15
CA ARG A 154 4.64 -17.23 -7.35
C ARG A 154 4.00 -17.52 -8.71
N GLY A 155 4.27 -18.71 -9.26
CA GLY A 155 3.74 -19.12 -10.55
C GLY A 155 4.72 -20.03 -11.28
N ASN A 156 4.26 -21.22 -11.63
CA ASN A 156 5.07 -22.24 -12.30
C ASN A 156 4.16 -23.11 -13.18
N ALA A 157 4.30 -22.92 -14.49
CA ALA A 157 3.48 -23.62 -15.49
C ALA A 157 3.67 -25.15 -15.46
N LEU A 158 4.84 -25.65 -15.03
CA LEU A 158 5.13 -27.09 -14.98
C LEU A 158 4.33 -27.82 -13.89
N VAL A 159 3.90 -27.10 -12.85
CA VAL A 159 3.09 -27.65 -11.74
C VAL A 159 1.71 -27.01 -11.67
N LEU A 160 1.28 -26.33 -12.73
CA LEU A 160 -0.02 -25.64 -12.84
C LEU A 160 -0.27 -24.61 -11.72
N GLN A 161 0.78 -23.98 -11.19
CA GLN A 161 0.65 -22.92 -10.19
C GLN A 161 0.36 -21.59 -10.89
N THR A 162 -0.76 -20.97 -10.52
CA THR A 162 -1.22 -19.70 -11.08
C THR A 162 -0.24 -18.57 -10.77
N PRO A 163 0.15 -17.74 -11.78
CA PRO A 163 0.91 -16.52 -11.56
C PRO A 163 0.19 -15.58 -10.59
N HIS A 164 0.87 -15.21 -9.50
CA HIS A 164 0.30 -14.35 -8.47
C HIS A 164 1.39 -13.48 -7.83
N ASN A 165 1.06 -12.24 -7.55
CA ASN A 165 1.94 -11.26 -6.89
C ASN A 165 1.28 -10.74 -5.62
N THR A 166 2.09 -10.35 -4.63
CA THR A 166 1.58 -9.76 -3.39
C THR A 166 2.55 -8.77 -2.75
N ALA A 167 1.98 -7.86 -1.95
CA ALA A 167 2.73 -6.92 -1.12
C ALA A 167 3.40 -7.65 0.06
N VAL A 168 4.47 -7.08 0.62
CA VAL A 168 5.27 -7.74 1.66
C VAL A 168 5.64 -6.78 2.79
N LEU A 169 5.59 -7.32 4.00
CA LEU A 169 6.23 -6.78 5.20
C LEU A 169 7.46 -7.64 5.55
N VAL A 170 8.53 -7.00 6.01
CA VAL A 170 9.71 -7.67 6.56
C VAL A 170 9.75 -7.39 8.05
N ASP A 171 9.75 -8.43 8.87
CA ASP A 171 9.95 -8.32 10.32
C ASP A 171 11.36 -7.80 10.58
N ARG A 172 11.49 -6.68 11.30
CA ARG A 172 12.77 -6.02 11.57
C ARG A 172 13.69 -6.86 12.45
N ALA A 173 13.13 -7.69 13.33
CA ALA A 173 13.91 -8.47 14.28
C ALA A 173 14.44 -9.76 13.66
N THR A 174 13.65 -10.39 12.79
CA THR A 174 13.99 -11.72 12.24
C THR A 174 14.37 -11.71 10.77
N GLY A 175 14.08 -10.63 10.05
CA GLY A 175 14.17 -10.58 8.59
C GLY A 175 13.12 -11.43 7.88
N THR A 176 12.16 -12.01 8.60
CA THR A 176 11.12 -12.87 8.03
C THR A 176 10.16 -12.03 7.19
N GLU A 177 9.91 -12.49 5.97
CA GLU A 177 8.94 -11.87 5.08
C GLU A 177 7.54 -12.42 5.31
N TRP A 178 6.59 -11.50 5.37
CA TRP A 178 5.16 -11.75 5.53
C TRP A 178 4.41 -11.12 4.38
N VAL A 179 3.70 -11.93 3.60
CA VAL A 179 2.86 -11.40 2.52
C VAL A 179 1.65 -10.68 3.11
N VAL A 180 1.11 -9.71 2.38
CA VAL A 180 -0.17 -9.03 2.69
C VAL A 180 -1.06 -9.15 1.46
N ASP A 181 -1.71 -10.30 1.34
CA ASP A 181 -2.41 -10.70 0.12
C ASP A 181 -3.91 -10.44 0.21
N MET A 182 -4.36 -9.40 -0.48
CA MET A 182 -5.77 -9.03 -0.57
C MET A 182 -6.47 -9.66 -1.78
N TRP A 183 -5.74 -10.17 -2.79
CA TRP A 183 -6.34 -10.63 -4.04
C TRP A 183 -7.18 -11.89 -3.86
N THR A 184 -6.78 -12.77 -2.94
CA THR A 184 -7.51 -13.99 -2.59
C THR A 184 -8.83 -13.74 -1.86
N ARG A 185 -9.18 -12.46 -1.62
CA ARG A 185 -10.25 -12.05 -0.70
C ARG A 185 -11.28 -11.15 -1.39
N GLY A 186 -12.53 -11.35 -1.01
CA GLY A 186 -13.63 -10.47 -1.45
C GLY A 186 -13.55 -9.08 -0.80
N TYR A 187 -14.46 -8.19 -1.19
CA TYR A 187 -14.57 -6.85 -0.61
C TYR A 187 -14.64 -6.86 0.92
N ALA A 188 -13.86 -5.99 1.56
CA ALA A 188 -13.79 -5.75 3.00
C ALA A 188 -13.49 -6.99 3.87
N GLN A 189 -12.96 -8.06 3.27
CA GLN A 189 -12.44 -9.22 3.99
C GLN A 189 -10.98 -9.00 4.38
N LEU A 190 -10.56 -9.56 5.52
CA LEU A 190 -9.17 -9.47 5.95
C LEU A 190 -8.26 -10.12 4.90
N PRO A 191 -7.17 -9.45 4.47
CA PRO A 191 -6.16 -10.04 3.59
C PRO A 191 -5.44 -11.19 4.30
N ASP A 192 -4.91 -12.13 3.54
CA ASP A 192 -4.05 -13.17 4.09
C ASP A 192 -2.70 -12.55 4.48
N VAL A 193 -2.28 -12.76 5.73
CA VAL A 193 -0.96 -12.35 6.21
C VAL A 193 -0.24 -13.55 6.81
N LYS A 194 0.73 -14.07 6.06
CA LYS A 194 1.44 -15.32 6.37
C LYS A 194 2.89 -15.26 5.90
N PRO A 195 3.77 -16.16 6.38
CA PRO A 195 5.16 -16.22 5.92
C PRO A 195 5.25 -16.43 4.40
N ALA A 196 6.16 -15.70 3.75
CA ALA A 196 6.31 -15.75 2.29
C ALA A 196 6.74 -17.13 1.76
N ASP A 197 7.54 -17.87 2.55
CA ASP A 197 8.00 -19.23 2.25
C ASP A 197 6.88 -20.30 2.32
N GLN A 198 5.78 -19.99 3.02
CA GLN A 198 4.56 -20.77 3.01
C GLN A 198 3.67 -20.36 1.84
N TRP A 199 3.45 -19.05 1.66
CA TRP A 199 2.61 -18.52 0.58
C TRP A 199 3.08 -18.91 -0.82
N VAL A 200 4.38 -18.97 -1.06
CA VAL A 200 4.95 -19.30 -2.39
C VAL A 200 4.63 -20.75 -2.83
N LYS A 201 4.22 -21.61 -1.90
CA LYS A 201 3.88 -23.03 -2.15
C LYS A 201 2.39 -23.26 -2.41
N GLU A 202 1.55 -22.24 -2.19
CA GLU A 202 0.11 -22.34 -2.38
C GLU A 202 -0.26 -22.23 -3.87
N ASN A 203 -1.43 -22.77 -4.23
CA ASN A 203 -2.02 -22.64 -5.55
C ASN A 203 -2.97 -21.45 -5.59
#